data_AF-A0A182M1I1-F1
#
_entry.id   AF-A0A182M1I1-F1
#
_cell.length_a   1.000
_cell.length_b   1.000
_cell.length_c   1.000
_cell.angle_alpha   90.00
_cell.angle_beta   90.00
_cell.angle_gamma   90.00
#
_symmetry.space_group_name_H-M   'P 1'
#
loop_
_entity.id
_entity.type
_entity.pdbx_description
1 polymer ?
#
loop_
_entity_poly.entity_id
_entity_poly.type
_entity_poly.pdbx_seq_one_letter_code
_entity_poly.pdbx_strand_id
1 'polypeptide(L)'
;MGDSDSESTTTDSDSSSELDVGSKRFNPLKALYSAKLKVPVATARLHDNVSVLESKQNTLGGFAEPFDEARLKQIRAAKSSNKLKAVPANIAPQRRFLPEQGPIKYVKPTRHCKNILTKLENGYEGPLASMLTWMKERRRVRVYIRKQKGIRGHVTGVIELFDKHWNMAVSDVCETWTRRKYRYSENSQHPDSRVNPSDCSDRLRQLGIVLPETKVRSEGKKNVIITRKLPQLLIQGVQVVLVTLEPSEGTQPSSSK
;
A
#
# COMPACT_ATOMS: atom_id res chain seq x y z
N MET A 1 -16.42 35.57 47.28
CA MET A 1 -16.48 35.06 45.90
C MET A 1 -15.43 33.97 45.84
N GLY A 2 -15.69 32.68 45.78
CA GLY A 2 -16.86 31.97 45.29
C GLY A 2 -16.37 30.95 44.27
N ASP A 3 -15.38 30.13 44.64
CA ASP A 3 -14.86 29.07 43.79
C ASP A 3 -15.47 27.75 44.27
N SER A 4 -16.49 27.32 43.53
CA SER A 4 -17.14 26.03 43.72
C SER A 4 -16.29 24.95 43.07
N ASP A 5 -15.53 24.22 43.88
CA ASP A 5 -14.99 22.91 43.53
C ASP A 5 -16.16 21.94 43.33
N SER A 6 -16.56 21.76 42.07
CA SER A 6 -17.41 20.66 41.63
C SER A 6 -16.58 19.38 41.59
N GLU A 7 -16.28 18.85 42.77
CA GLU A 7 -15.66 17.54 42.91
C GLU A 7 -16.68 16.49 42.47
N SER A 8 -16.42 15.94 41.29
CA SER A 8 -17.19 14.89 40.64
C SER A 8 -17.36 13.73 41.60
N THR A 9 -18.60 13.51 42.01
CA THR A 9 -19.04 12.33 42.75
C THR A 9 -18.78 11.12 41.84
N THR A 10 -17.64 10.46 41.99
CA THR A 10 -17.43 9.11 41.48
C THR A 10 -18.27 8.18 42.35
N THR A 11 -19.58 8.17 42.08
CA THR A 11 -20.47 7.12 42.54
C THR A 11 -20.00 5.82 41.91
N ASP A 12 -19.31 5.01 42.70
CA ASP A 12 -18.91 3.62 42.44
C ASP A 12 -20.14 2.67 42.44
N SER A 13 -21.27 3.14 41.92
CA SER A 13 -22.56 2.45 41.90
C SER A 13 -23.00 2.25 40.45
N ASP A 14 -23.38 1.00 40.13
CA ASP A 14 -23.88 0.47 38.84
C ASP A 14 -22.86 -0.10 37.82
N SER A 15 -21.65 -0.45 38.25
CA SER A 15 -20.60 -1.02 37.35
C SER A 15 -20.93 -2.36 36.68
N SER A 16 -21.95 -3.09 37.14
CA SER A 16 -22.34 -4.39 36.56
C SER A 16 -23.19 -4.24 35.30
N SER A 17 -24.08 -3.24 35.26
CA SER A 17 -25.05 -3.08 34.16
C SER A 17 -24.46 -2.45 32.90
N GLU A 18 -23.35 -1.72 33.03
CA GLU A 18 -22.63 -1.11 31.89
C GLU A 18 -21.72 -2.12 31.17
N LEU A 19 -21.32 -3.19 31.85
CA LEU A 19 -20.49 -4.26 31.29
C LEU A 19 -21.31 -5.40 30.69
N ASP A 20 -22.61 -5.47 30.98
CA ASP A 20 -23.50 -6.48 30.42
C ASP A 20 -23.91 -6.09 28.99
N VAL A 21 -23.54 -6.92 28.02
CA VAL A 21 -23.80 -6.72 26.58
C VAL A 21 -25.30 -6.66 26.28
N GLY A 22 -26.15 -7.32 27.08
CA GLY A 22 -27.60 -7.31 26.92
C GLY A 22 -28.33 -6.12 27.54
N SER A 23 -27.62 -5.27 28.29
CA SER A 23 -28.19 -4.15 29.03
C SER A 23 -28.45 -2.94 28.14
N LYS A 24 -29.53 -2.21 28.41
CA LYS A 24 -29.83 -0.91 27.76
C LYS A 24 -28.78 0.17 28.05
N ARG A 25 -27.98 0.01 29.11
CA ARG A 25 -26.91 0.94 29.51
C ARG A 25 -25.51 0.41 29.16
N PHE A 26 -25.40 -0.54 28.24
CA PHE A 26 -24.11 -1.11 27.84
C PHE A 26 -23.15 -0.04 27.30
N ASN A 27 -21.96 0.04 27.88
CA ASN A 27 -20.91 0.95 27.46
C ASN A 27 -19.80 0.17 26.72
N PRO A 28 -19.74 0.25 25.36
CA PRO A 28 -18.82 -0.58 24.58
C PRO A 28 -17.35 -0.24 24.83
N LEU A 29 -17.04 1.04 25.13
CA LEU A 29 -15.67 1.48 25.36
C LEU A 29 -15.17 0.96 26.72
N LYS A 30 -15.99 1.04 27.77
CA LYS A 30 -15.67 0.49 29.09
C LYS A 30 -15.55 -1.04 29.05
N ALA A 31 -16.43 -1.71 28.29
CA ALA A 31 -16.37 -3.15 28.09
C ALA A 31 -15.05 -3.60 27.44
N LEU A 32 -14.58 -2.88 26.40
CA LEU A 32 -13.35 -3.19 25.67
C LEU A 32 -12.09 -3.18 26.55
N TYR A 33 -12.02 -2.27 27.53
CA TYR A 33 -10.86 -2.14 28.42
C TYR A 33 -11.02 -2.86 29.76
N SER A 34 -12.19 -3.46 30.04
CA SER A 34 -12.45 -4.13 31.31
C SER A 34 -12.01 -5.60 31.30
N ALA A 35 -11.29 -6.03 32.34
CA ALA A 35 -10.95 -7.43 32.54
C ALA A 35 -12.12 -8.28 33.10
N LYS A 36 -13.23 -7.63 33.49
CA LYS A 36 -14.39 -8.25 34.14
C LYS A 36 -15.54 -8.57 33.16
N LEU A 37 -15.37 -8.28 31.87
CA LEU A 37 -16.38 -8.52 30.84
C LEU A 37 -16.69 -10.02 30.70
N LYS A 38 -17.97 -10.38 30.78
CA LYS A 38 -18.44 -11.75 30.49
C LYS A 38 -19.08 -11.76 29.11
N VAL A 39 -18.52 -12.53 28.18
CA VAL A 39 -19.13 -12.74 26.86
C VAL A 39 -20.41 -13.57 27.05
N PRO A 40 -21.58 -13.15 26.52
CA PRO A 40 -22.86 -13.83 26.75
C PRO A 40 -22.87 -15.32 26.38
N VAL A 41 -22.08 -15.71 25.36
CA VAL A 41 -21.97 -17.10 24.92
C VAL A 41 -20.49 -17.45 24.78
N ALA A 42 -19.93 -18.08 25.82
CA ALA A 42 -18.50 -18.46 25.84
C ALA A 42 -18.14 -19.51 24.77
N THR A 43 -19.10 -20.32 24.33
CA THR A 43 -18.94 -21.34 23.29
C THR A 43 -19.12 -20.77 21.88
N ALA A 44 -19.39 -19.48 21.73
CA ALA A 44 -19.58 -18.86 20.43
C ALA A 44 -18.29 -18.96 19.60
N ARG A 45 -18.43 -19.44 18.37
CA ARG A 45 -17.29 -19.61 17.47
C ARG A 45 -16.82 -18.26 16.98
N LEU A 46 -15.56 -17.92 17.30
CA LEU A 46 -14.92 -16.72 16.76
C LEU A 46 -14.76 -16.86 15.25
N HIS A 47 -15.02 -15.77 14.54
CA HIS A 47 -14.81 -15.66 13.09
C HIS A 47 -13.77 -14.58 12.84
N ASP A 48 -12.86 -14.82 11.90
CA ASP A 48 -11.74 -13.91 11.66
C ASP A 48 -12.20 -12.50 11.31
N ASN A 49 -13.29 -12.38 10.54
CA ASN A 49 -13.81 -11.11 10.05
C ASN A 49 -15.34 -11.02 10.20
N VAL A 50 -15.85 -9.80 10.39
CA VAL A 50 -17.30 -9.51 10.41
C VAL A 50 -18.00 -9.96 9.12
N SER A 51 -17.32 -9.83 7.98
CA SER A 51 -17.83 -10.28 6.68
C SER A 51 -18.08 -11.80 6.61
N VAL A 52 -17.29 -12.61 7.33
CA VAL A 52 -17.50 -14.06 7.40
C VAL A 52 -18.78 -14.36 8.17
N LEU A 53 -19.02 -13.64 9.27
CA LEU A 53 -20.24 -13.79 10.08
C LEU A 53 -21.48 -13.39 9.28
N GLU A 54 -21.48 -12.20 8.67
CA GLU A 54 -22.58 -11.73 7.82
C GLU A 54 -22.90 -12.69 6.68
N SER A 55 -21.87 -13.23 6.01
CA SER A 55 -22.09 -14.16 4.89
C SER A 55 -22.79 -15.46 5.31
N LYS A 56 -22.44 -16.01 6.48
CA LYS A 56 -23.08 -17.21 7.01
C LYS A 56 -24.51 -16.89 7.45
N GLN A 57 -24.71 -15.77 8.13
CA GLN A 57 -26.02 -15.36 8.60
C GLN A 57 -26.99 -15.08 7.43
N ASN A 58 -26.52 -14.38 6.40
CA ASN A 58 -27.29 -14.15 5.18
C ASN A 58 -27.60 -15.44 4.41
N THR A 59 -26.76 -16.48 4.55
CA THR A 59 -27.05 -17.80 3.98
C THR A 59 -28.21 -18.49 4.70
N LEU A 60 -28.44 -18.20 5.98
CA LEU A 60 -29.55 -18.74 6.78
C LEU A 60 -30.86 -17.95 6.62
N GLY A 61 -30.82 -16.75 6.04
CA GLY A 61 -31.98 -15.86 5.92
C GLY A 61 -31.81 -14.49 6.59
N GLY A 62 -30.62 -14.16 7.09
CA GLY A 62 -30.32 -12.89 7.75
C GLY A 62 -30.37 -12.98 9.28
N PHE A 63 -30.09 -11.87 9.98
CA PHE A 63 -29.92 -11.84 11.44
C PHE A 63 -31.19 -12.08 12.26
N ALA A 64 -32.36 -12.15 11.61
CA ALA A 64 -33.62 -12.52 12.26
C ALA A 64 -33.70 -14.04 12.54
N GLU A 65 -32.97 -14.86 11.80
CA GLU A 65 -32.97 -16.31 11.96
C GLU A 65 -31.89 -16.75 12.97
N PRO A 66 -32.15 -17.77 13.81
CA PRO A 66 -31.13 -18.31 14.71
C PRO A 66 -29.99 -18.95 13.92
N PHE A 67 -28.76 -18.80 14.43
CA PHE A 67 -27.59 -19.40 13.78
C PHE A 67 -27.58 -20.92 13.96
N ASP A 68 -27.63 -21.66 12.85
CA ASP A 68 -27.56 -23.13 12.84
C ASP A 68 -26.58 -23.64 11.77
N GLU A 69 -25.53 -24.34 12.20
CA GLU A 69 -24.47 -24.88 11.35
C GLU A 69 -24.95 -26.09 10.51
N ALA A 70 -25.89 -26.89 11.02
CA ALA A 70 -26.43 -28.04 10.30
C ALA A 70 -27.28 -27.58 9.11
N ARG A 71 -28.16 -26.60 9.34
CA ARG A 71 -28.95 -25.94 8.29
C ARG A 71 -28.05 -25.29 7.23
N LEU A 72 -26.96 -24.66 7.64
CA LEU A 72 -25.97 -24.08 6.72
C LEU A 72 -25.35 -25.13 5.79
N LYS A 73 -25.00 -26.30 6.33
CA LYS A 73 -24.45 -27.43 5.56
C LYS A 73 -25.48 -27.98 4.58
N GLN A 74 -26.74 -28.11 4.99
CA GLN A 74 -27.84 -28.56 4.13
C GLN A 74 -28.09 -27.59 2.97
N ILE A 75 -28.14 -26.28 3.23
CA ILE A 75 -28.32 -25.25 2.18
C ILE A 75 -27.17 -25.30 1.16
N ARG A 76 -25.94 -25.51 1.63
CA ARG A 76 -24.77 -25.65 0.76
C ARG A 76 -24.81 -26.95 -0.05
N ALA A 77 -25.22 -28.07 0.56
CA ALA A 77 -25.38 -29.35 -0.12
C ALA A 77 -26.47 -29.29 -1.20
N ALA A 78 -27.61 -28.67 -0.91
CA ALA A 78 -28.71 -28.47 -1.87
C ALA A 78 -28.31 -27.56 -3.04
N LYS A 79 -27.49 -26.54 -2.79
CA LYS A 79 -26.90 -25.71 -3.87
C LYS A 79 -25.88 -26.47 -4.73
N SER A 80 -25.25 -27.51 -4.19
CA SER A 80 -24.26 -28.34 -4.89
C SER A 80 -24.90 -29.45 -5.73
N SER A 81 -25.92 -30.14 -5.21
CA SER A 81 -26.59 -31.25 -5.90
C SER A 81 -27.34 -30.82 -7.18
N ASN A 82 -27.78 -29.56 -7.24
CA ASN A 82 -28.39 -28.99 -8.45
C ASN A 82 -27.42 -28.79 -9.63
N LYS A 83 -26.10 -28.98 -9.45
CA LYS A 83 -25.11 -28.84 -10.55
C LYS A 83 -24.84 -30.13 -11.34
N LEU A 84 -25.35 -31.29 -10.93
CA LEU A 84 -24.97 -32.59 -11.50
C LEU A 84 -26.15 -33.48 -11.92
N LYS A 85 -27.22 -32.90 -12.52
CA LYS A 85 -28.16 -33.73 -13.28
C LYS A 85 -27.55 -34.02 -14.65
N ALA A 86 -26.87 -35.17 -14.75
CA ALA A 86 -26.30 -35.69 -15.99
C ALA A 86 -27.39 -35.84 -17.06
N VAL A 87 -27.16 -35.23 -18.21
CA VAL A 87 -28.01 -35.35 -19.41
C VAL A 87 -27.67 -36.69 -20.09
N PRO A 88 -28.65 -37.53 -20.47
CA PRO A 88 -28.38 -38.79 -21.16
C PRO A 88 -27.80 -38.54 -22.56
N ALA A 89 -26.79 -39.33 -22.93
CA ALA A 89 -25.88 -39.11 -24.06
C ALA A 89 -26.49 -39.20 -25.48
N ASN A 90 -27.79 -39.51 -25.63
CA ASN A 90 -28.40 -39.88 -26.92
C ASN A 90 -29.40 -38.87 -27.50
N ILE A 91 -29.45 -37.65 -26.99
CA ILE A 91 -30.25 -36.58 -27.61
C ILE A 91 -29.34 -35.36 -27.71
N ALA A 92 -28.95 -34.98 -28.92
CA ALA A 92 -28.30 -33.68 -29.14
C ALA A 92 -29.31 -32.60 -28.73
N PRO A 93 -29.07 -31.85 -27.63
CA PRO A 93 -30.06 -30.94 -27.11
C PRO A 93 -30.19 -29.74 -28.05
N GLN A 94 -31.20 -29.73 -28.91
CA GLN A 94 -31.47 -28.57 -29.76
C GLN A 94 -32.19 -27.50 -28.93
N ARG A 95 -31.50 -26.39 -28.72
CA ARG A 95 -31.85 -25.34 -27.75
C ARG A 95 -33.03 -24.50 -28.25
N ARG A 96 -34.22 -24.68 -27.66
CA ARG A 96 -35.47 -23.92 -27.95
C ARG A 96 -35.60 -22.61 -27.17
N PHE A 97 -34.54 -21.82 -27.06
CA PHE A 97 -34.63 -20.52 -26.37
C PHE A 97 -34.47 -19.39 -27.37
N LEU A 98 -35.40 -18.43 -27.34
CA LEU A 98 -35.23 -17.13 -27.97
C LEU A 98 -33.94 -16.47 -27.45
N PRO A 99 -33.27 -15.59 -28.21
CA PRO A 99 -32.01 -14.95 -27.79
C PRO A 99 -32.06 -14.31 -26.39
N GLU A 100 -33.22 -13.78 -26.01
CA GLU A 100 -33.49 -13.16 -24.71
C GLU A 100 -33.74 -14.16 -23.57
N GLN A 101 -34.20 -15.37 -23.92
CA GLN A 101 -34.45 -16.47 -22.98
C GLN A 101 -33.22 -17.38 -22.80
N GLY A 102 -32.10 -17.04 -23.43
CA GLY A 102 -30.86 -17.75 -23.23
C GLY A 102 -30.31 -17.53 -21.82
N PRO A 103 -29.54 -18.49 -21.26
CA PRO A 103 -28.66 -18.21 -20.13
C PRO A 103 -27.96 -16.86 -20.29
N ILE A 104 -28.19 -15.98 -19.32
CA ILE A 104 -27.54 -14.68 -19.20
C ILE A 104 -26.04 -14.94 -19.34
N LYS A 105 -25.38 -14.23 -20.28
CA LYS A 105 -23.93 -14.35 -20.47
C LYS A 105 -23.25 -14.11 -19.13
N TYR A 106 -22.73 -15.18 -18.54
CA TYR A 106 -21.99 -15.08 -17.29
C TYR A 106 -20.70 -14.31 -17.56
N VAL A 107 -20.69 -13.04 -17.18
CA VAL A 107 -19.46 -12.25 -17.16
C VAL A 107 -18.67 -12.72 -15.95
N LYS A 108 -17.52 -13.36 -16.19
CA LYS A 108 -16.61 -13.75 -15.10
C LYS A 108 -16.35 -12.52 -14.23
N PRO A 109 -16.55 -12.58 -12.91
CA PRO A 109 -16.29 -11.45 -12.05
C PRO A 109 -14.80 -11.10 -12.14
N THR A 110 -14.49 -9.88 -12.58
CA THR A 110 -13.14 -9.35 -12.81
C THR A 110 -12.28 -9.23 -11.55
N ARG A 111 -12.74 -9.74 -10.41
CA ARG A 111 -12.07 -9.61 -9.10
C ARG A 111 -10.66 -10.19 -9.09
N HIS A 112 -10.38 -11.21 -9.89
CA HIS A 112 -9.05 -11.84 -9.98
C HIS A 112 -8.16 -11.29 -11.10
N CYS A 113 -8.64 -10.31 -11.88
CA CYS A 113 -7.88 -9.69 -12.97
C CYS A 113 -7.37 -8.29 -12.62
N LYS A 114 -7.61 -7.79 -11.39
CA LYS A 114 -7.19 -6.46 -10.95
C LYS A 114 -5.70 -6.46 -10.58
N ASN A 115 -4.84 -6.35 -11.57
CA ASN A 115 -3.40 -6.15 -11.41
C ASN A 115 -2.99 -4.70 -11.78
N ILE A 116 -1.72 -4.34 -11.55
CA ILE A 116 -1.22 -2.99 -11.89
C ILE A 116 -1.25 -2.76 -13.41
N LEU A 117 -1.01 -3.80 -14.22
CA LEU A 117 -1.02 -3.72 -15.68
C LEU A 117 -2.39 -3.33 -16.22
N THR A 118 -3.45 -4.02 -15.80
CA THR A 118 -4.85 -3.67 -16.10
C THR A 118 -5.22 -2.30 -15.56
N LYS A 119 -4.65 -1.85 -14.43
CA LYS A 119 -4.86 -0.48 -13.94
C LYS A 119 -4.23 0.57 -14.87
N LEU A 120 -3.01 0.32 -15.36
CA LEU A 120 -2.34 1.19 -16.32
C LEU A 120 -3.09 1.22 -17.67
N GLU A 121 -3.63 0.09 -18.12
CA GLU A 121 -4.45 -0.03 -19.32
C GLU A 121 -5.77 0.73 -19.20
N ASN A 122 -6.49 0.55 -18.09
CA ASN A 122 -7.74 1.26 -17.81
C ASN A 122 -7.56 2.78 -17.65
N GLY A 123 -6.33 3.20 -17.37
CA GLY A 123 -5.96 4.60 -17.18
C GLY A 123 -6.10 5.07 -15.74
N TYR A 124 -5.52 6.24 -15.50
CA TYR A 124 -5.62 6.98 -14.25
C TYR A 124 -6.23 8.36 -14.53
N GLU A 125 -6.87 8.93 -13.52
CA GLU A 125 -7.39 10.30 -13.56
C GLU A 125 -6.54 11.21 -12.66
N GLY A 126 -6.59 12.53 -12.93
CA GLY A 126 -5.90 13.53 -12.13
C GLY A 126 -4.35 13.50 -12.28
N PRO A 127 -3.58 13.76 -11.20
CA PRO A 127 -2.11 13.86 -11.28
C PRO A 127 -1.42 12.58 -11.78
N LEU A 128 -1.98 11.41 -11.49
CA LEU A 128 -1.47 10.12 -11.96
C LEU A 128 -1.70 9.93 -13.47
N ALA A 129 -2.69 10.62 -14.06
CA ALA A 129 -2.89 10.64 -15.50
C ALA A 129 -1.70 11.30 -16.22
N SER A 130 -1.21 12.43 -15.69
CA SER A 130 -0.01 13.10 -16.23
C SER A 130 1.21 12.18 -16.18
N MET A 131 1.36 11.42 -15.09
CA MET A 131 2.43 10.43 -14.96
C MET A 131 2.29 9.30 -15.97
N LEU A 132 1.06 8.83 -16.23
CA LEU A 132 0.76 7.84 -17.27
C LEU A 132 1.13 8.36 -18.67
N THR A 133 0.84 9.62 -18.96
CA THR A 133 1.23 10.27 -20.22
C THR A 133 2.75 10.31 -20.36
N TRP A 134 3.48 10.73 -19.33
CA TRP A 134 4.95 10.75 -19.35
C TRP A 134 5.57 9.35 -19.51
N MET A 135 4.96 8.33 -18.89
CA MET A 135 5.36 6.93 -19.04
C MET A 135 5.15 6.45 -20.49
N LYS A 136 3.97 6.70 -21.08
CA LYS A 136 3.64 6.30 -22.46
C LYS A 136 4.52 7.00 -23.50
N GLU A 137 4.79 8.29 -23.29
CA GLU A 137 5.68 9.10 -24.15
C GLU A 137 7.17 8.81 -23.90
N ARG A 138 7.51 7.93 -22.94
CA ARG A 138 8.89 7.66 -22.46
C ARG A 138 9.67 8.93 -22.16
N ARG A 139 9.01 9.93 -21.58
CA ARG A 139 9.64 11.20 -21.20
C ARG A 139 10.48 11.04 -19.95
N ARG A 140 11.61 11.73 -19.93
CA ARG A 140 12.44 11.79 -18.74
C ARG A 140 11.77 12.67 -17.68
N VAL A 141 11.66 12.12 -16.48
CA VAL A 141 11.11 12.80 -15.31
C VAL A 141 12.19 13.03 -14.28
N ARG A 142 11.97 14.00 -13.40
CA ARG A 142 12.76 14.28 -12.21
C ARG A 142 11.90 14.02 -10.96
N VAL A 143 12.32 13.06 -10.16
CA VAL A 143 11.67 12.62 -8.93
C VAL A 143 12.47 13.10 -7.74
N TYR A 144 11.88 13.96 -6.91
CA TYR A 144 12.52 14.48 -5.70
C TYR A 144 12.32 13.53 -4.54
N ILE A 145 13.43 13.17 -3.88
CA ILE A 145 13.47 12.18 -2.80
C ILE A 145 13.63 12.89 -1.46
N ARG A 146 12.78 12.56 -0.49
CA ARG A 146 12.86 13.11 0.88
C ARG A 146 14.03 12.53 1.67
N LYS A 147 14.45 13.28 2.68
CA LYS A 147 15.24 12.80 3.81
C LYS A 147 14.35 12.84 5.07
N GLN A 148 14.91 12.43 6.22
CA GLN A 148 14.25 12.64 7.53
C GLN A 148 13.83 14.11 7.75
N LYS A 149 14.66 15.05 7.31
CA LYS A 149 14.37 16.49 7.30
C LYS A 149 14.77 17.07 5.94
N GLY A 150 13.81 17.58 5.19
CA GLY A 150 14.01 18.20 3.87
C GLY A 150 14.19 17.20 2.72
N ILE A 151 14.75 17.70 1.61
CA ILE A 151 14.97 16.94 0.38
C ILE A 151 16.41 16.40 0.36
N ARG A 152 16.57 15.10 0.04
CA ARG A 152 17.87 14.43 -0.07
C ARG A 152 18.56 14.76 -1.40
N GLY A 153 17.77 14.79 -2.46
CA GLY A 153 18.25 14.86 -3.84
C GLY A 153 17.11 14.54 -4.79
N HIS A 154 17.49 14.22 -6.02
CA HIS A 154 16.54 13.85 -7.06
C HIS A 154 17.08 12.71 -7.94
N VAL A 155 16.15 11.99 -8.54
CA VAL A 155 16.40 10.91 -9.50
C VAL A 155 15.84 11.38 -10.84
N THR A 156 16.64 11.39 -11.90
CA THR A 156 16.11 11.55 -13.26
C THR A 156 16.14 10.23 -14.02
N GLY A 157 15.14 9.99 -14.87
CA GLY A 157 15.04 8.77 -15.66
C GLY A 157 13.68 8.62 -16.33
N VAL A 158 13.48 7.49 -17.02
CA VAL A 158 12.22 7.17 -17.70
C VAL A 158 11.40 6.24 -16.82
N ILE A 159 10.13 6.56 -16.60
CA ILE A 159 9.22 5.70 -15.83
C ILE A 159 8.84 4.50 -16.70
N GLU A 160 9.07 3.28 -16.21
CA GLU A 160 8.61 2.05 -16.85
C GLU A 160 7.27 1.59 -16.27
N LEU A 161 7.12 1.65 -14.95
CA LEU A 161 5.89 1.32 -14.24
C LEU A 161 5.70 2.21 -13.01
N PHE A 162 4.45 2.43 -12.63
CA PHE A 162 4.10 3.06 -11.36
C PHE A 162 2.79 2.51 -10.77
N ASP A 163 2.54 2.81 -9.49
CA ASP A 163 1.32 2.42 -8.76
C ASP A 163 0.70 3.64 -8.04
N LYS A 164 -0.54 3.48 -7.56
CA LYS A 164 -1.30 4.48 -6.79
C LYS A 164 -0.56 5.01 -5.54
N HIS A 165 0.38 4.22 -5.02
CA HIS A 165 1.20 4.60 -3.87
C HIS A 165 2.43 5.41 -4.25
N TRP A 166 2.59 5.81 -5.52
CA TRP A 166 3.79 6.47 -6.07
C TRP A 166 5.06 5.61 -6.02
N ASN A 167 4.90 4.29 -5.85
CA ASN A 167 5.97 3.34 -6.12
C ASN A 167 6.22 3.34 -7.62
N MET A 168 7.47 3.43 -8.04
CA MET A 168 7.82 3.54 -9.45
C MET A 168 9.09 2.76 -9.80
N ALA A 169 9.07 2.07 -10.93
CA ALA A 169 10.22 1.48 -11.56
C ALA A 169 10.71 2.43 -12.65
N VAL A 170 11.97 2.84 -12.55
CA VAL A 170 12.59 3.83 -13.44
C VAL A 170 13.79 3.21 -14.13
N SER A 171 13.95 3.47 -15.42
CA SER A 171 15.09 3.06 -16.26
C SER A 171 15.94 4.26 -16.68
N ASP A 172 17.18 4.00 -17.09
CA ASP A 172 18.17 5.01 -17.48
C ASP A 172 18.32 6.14 -16.44
N VAL A 173 18.65 5.70 -15.24
CA VAL A 173 18.54 6.48 -14.02
C VAL A 173 19.83 7.26 -13.75
N CYS A 174 19.69 8.56 -13.53
CA CYS A 174 20.72 9.43 -12.99
C CYS A 174 20.28 9.91 -11.61
N GLU A 175 20.86 9.36 -10.55
CA GLU A 175 20.58 9.79 -9.18
C GLU A 175 21.60 10.84 -8.76
N THR A 176 21.12 11.98 -8.27
CA THR A 176 21.94 13.07 -7.73
C THR A 176 21.52 13.39 -6.31
N TRP A 177 22.46 13.35 -5.37
CA TRP A 177 22.20 13.68 -3.97
C TRP A 177 23.37 14.45 -3.35
N THR A 178 23.02 15.25 -2.34
CA THR A 178 24.01 16.02 -1.58
C THR A 178 24.38 15.30 -0.30
N ARG A 179 25.69 15.21 -0.02
CA ARG A 179 26.25 14.68 1.24
C ARG A 179 27.26 15.68 1.79
N ARG A 180 27.42 15.73 3.12
CA ARG A 180 28.56 16.44 3.72
C ARG A 180 29.87 15.77 3.32
N LYS A 181 30.93 16.55 3.13
CA LYS A 181 32.29 16.03 2.87
C LYS A 181 32.66 15.04 3.98
N TYR A 182 33.29 13.94 3.57
CA TYR A 182 33.84 12.97 4.50
C TYR A 182 34.79 13.70 5.47
N ARG A 183 34.71 13.38 6.78
CA ARG A 183 35.45 14.04 7.86
C ARG A 183 35.21 15.54 8.08
N TYR A 184 34.15 16.15 7.53
CA TYR A 184 33.90 17.59 7.74
C TYR A 184 33.78 18.02 9.22
N SER A 185 33.46 17.09 10.12
CA SER A 185 33.34 17.35 11.57
C SER A 185 33.88 16.20 12.44
N GLU A 186 34.74 15.34 11.91
CA GLU A 186 35.29 14.24 12.71
C GLU A 186 36.42 14.75 13.62
N ASN A 187 36.35 14.42 14.91
CA ASN A 187 37.48 14.59 15.82
C ASN A 187 38.63 13.72 15.30
N SER A 188 39.80 14.32 15.07
CA SER A 188 41.04 13.62 14.67
C SER A 188 41.48 12.52 15.68
N GLN A 189 40.81 12.45 16.83
CA GLN A 189 41.09 11.51 17.91
C GLN A 189 40.29 10.19 17.84
N HIS A 190 39.29 10.06 16.95
CA HIS A 190 38.54 8.79 16.82
C HIS A 190 39.45 7.72 16.16
N PRO A 191 39.51 6.49 16.68
CA PRO A 191 40.41 5.44 16.16
C PRO A 191 40.19 5.13 14.67
N ASP A 192 38.94 5.10 14.20
CA ASP A 192 38.63 4.90 12.77
C ASP A 192 39.03 6.10 11.88
N SER A 193 39.20 7.29 12.46
CA SER A 193 39.63 8.49 11.76
C SER A 193 41.16 8.58 11.63
N ARG A 194 41.92 7.73 12.35
CA ARG A 194 43.39 7.67 12.29
C ARG A 194 43.92 6.87 11.10
N VAL A 195 43.11 5.94 10.57
CA VAL A 195 43.48 5.14 9.40
C VAL A 195 43.10 5.90 8.14
N ASN A 196 43.99 5.92 7.15
CA ASN A 196 43.67 6.50 5.84
C ASN A 196 42.58 5.66 5.16
N PRO A 197 41.60 6.28 4.47
CA PRO A 197 40.60 5.54 3.73
C PRO A 197 41.26 4.56 2.75
N SER A 198 41.03 3.26 2.94
CA SER A 198 41.44 2.24 1.97
C SER A 198 40.33 2.03 0.95
N ASP A 199 40.72 1.82 -0.30
CA ASP A 199 39.76 1.40 -1.32
C ASP A 199 39.38 -0.07 -1.10
N CYS A 200 38.08 -0.35 -0.97
CA CYS A 200 37.54 -1.69 -0.78
C CYS A 200 36.98 -2.28 -2.09
N SER A 201 37.20 -1.62 -3.23
CA SER A 201 36.64 -2.01 -4.53
C SER A 201 37.01 -3.44 -4.93
N ASP A 202 38.26 -3.87 -4.70
CA ASP A 202 38.70 -5.23 -5.04
C ASP A 202 37.99 -6.30 -4.21
N ARG A 203 37.81 -6.04 -2.91
CA ARG A 203 37.06 -6.93 -2.01
C ARG A 203 35.59 -7.03 -2.43
N LEU A 204 34.98 -5.92 -2.86
CA LEU A 204 33.61 -5.93 -3.37
C LEU A 204 33.49 -6.73 -4.67
N ARG A 205 34.47 -6.60 -5.57
CA ARG A 205 34.53 -7.41 -6.81
C ARG A 205 34.67 -8.90 -6.52
N GLN A 206 35.48 -9.29 -5.54
CA GLN A 206 35.59 -10.69 -5.09
C GLN A 206 34.25 -11.24 -4.58
N LEU A 207 33.42 -10.39 -3.96
CA LEU A 207 32.06 -10.74 -3.52
C LEU A 207 31.02 -10.68 -4.67
N GLY A 208 31.43 -10.39 -5.91
CA GLY A 208 30.53 -10.23 -7.05
C GLY A 208 29.73 -8.91 -7.05
N ILE A 209 30.11 -7.95 -6.21
CA ILE A 209 29.44 -6.66 -6.08
C ILE A 209 30.15 -5.64 -6.96
N VAL A 210 29.48 -5.19 -8.01
CA VAL A 210 29.96 -4.10 -8.87
C VAL A 210 29.30 -2.80 -8.44
N LEU A 211 30.12 -1.86 -7.95
CA LEU A 211 29.64 -0.52 -7.63
C LEU A 211 29.43 0.30 -8.92
N PRO A 212 28.32 1.06 -9.03
CA PRO A 212 28.11 1.96 -10.15
C PRO A 212 29.11 3.12 -10.10
N GLU A 213 29.51 3.60 -11.27
CA GLU A 213 30.39 4.77 -11.38
C GLU A 213 29.73 6.00 -10.74
N THR A 214 30.50 6.72 -9.90
CA THR A 214 30.02 7.91 -9.21
C THR A 214 30.88 9.11 -9.57
N LYS A 215 30.23 10.22 -9.92
CA LYS A 215 30.85 11.51 -10.18
C LYS A 215 30.63 12.41 -8.98
N VAL A 216 31.70 13.03 -8.50
CA VAL A 216 31.71 13.79 -7.26
C VAL A 216 32.07 15.23 -7.58
N ARG A 217 31.19 16.18 -7.22
CA ARG A 217 31.42 17.62 -7.39
C ARG A 217 31.33 18.32 -6.03
N SER A 218 32.28 19.20 -5.74
CA SER A 218 32.24 19.99 -4.50
C SER A 218 31.14 21.04 -4.55
N GLU A 219 30.25 21.02 -3.55
CA GLU A 219 29.18 22.01 -3.38
C GLU A 219 29.52 22.86 -2.15
N GLY A 220 30.33 23.89 -2.38
CA GLY A 220 30.83 24.77 -1.34
C GLY A 220 31.82 24.11 -0.36
N LYS A 221 31.90 24.67 0.86
CA LYS A 221 32.89 24.24 1.87
C LYS A 221 32.52 22.91 2.54
N LYS A 222 31.23 22.70 2.85
CA LYS A 222 30.77 21.59 3.71
C LYS A 222 30.22 20.39 2.94
N ASN A 223 29.73 20.60 1.72
CA ASN A 223 28.93 19.63 1.00
C ASN A 223 29.58 19.22 -0.32
N VAL A 224 29.12 18.09 -0.83
CA VAL A 224 29.50 17.47 -2.09
C VAL A 224 28.23 16.92 -2.72
N ILE A 225 28.07 17.17 -4.01
CA ILE A 225 27.06 16.54 -4.84
C ILE A 225 27.67 15.28 -5.43
N ILE A 226 26.96 14.17 -5.26
CA ILE A 226 27.31 12.89 -5.85
C ILE A 226 26.25 12.55 -6.89
N THR A 227 26.69 12.21 -8.08
CA THR A 227 25.84 11.74 -9.17
C THR A 227 26.27 10.34 -9.56
N ARG A 228 25.32 9.41 -9.68
CA ARG A 228 25.58 8.04 -10.17
C ARG A 228 24.61 7.67 -11.27
N LYS A 229 25.09 6.86 -12.22
CA LYS A 229 24.26 6.26 -13.26
C LYS A 229 23.87 4.85 -12.87
N LEU A 230 22.58 4.52 -13.01
CA LEU A 230 22.02 3.21 -12.72
C LEU A 230 21.17 2.77 -13.92
N PRO A 231 21.22 1.49 -14.30
CA PRO A 231 20.39 0.99 -15.40
C PRO A 231 18.90 1.02 -15.03
N GLN A 232 18.58 0.59 -13.81
CA GLN A 232 17.21 0.50 -13.29
C GLN A 232 17.19 0.82 -11.79
N LEU A 233 16.09 1.43 -11.32
CA LEU A 233 15.87 1.73 -9.92
C LEU A 233 14.38 1.58 -9.57
N LEU A 234 14.10 0.87 -8.47
CA LEU A 234 12.78 0.85 -7.85
C LEU A 234 12.73 1.87 -6.72
N ILE A 235 11.81 2.83 -6.81
CA ILE A 235 11.61 3.89 -5.83
C ILE A 235 10.32 3.61 -5.06
N GLN A 236 10.40 3.69 -3.73
CA GLN A 236 9.24 3.59 -2.86
C GLN A 236 8.55 4.95 -2.75
N GLY A 237 7.24 5.00 -2.98
CA GLY A 237 6.48 6.25 -3.04
C GLY A 237 6.42 7.03 -1.73
N VAL A 238 6.61 6.37 -0.59
CA VAL A 238 6.75 7.05 0.73
C VAL A 238 7.92 8.05 0.74
N GLN A 239 8.94 7.81 -0.10
CA GLN A 239 10.11 8.65 -0.22
C GLN A 239 9.96 9.79 -1.24
N VAL A 240 8.92 9.73 -2.08
CA VAL A 240 8.69 10.70 -3.16
C VAL A 240 8.05 11.96 -2.59
N VAL A 241 8.58 13.11 -2.98
CA VAL A 241 8.05 14.43 -2.57
C VAL A 241 7.34 15.10 -3.74
N LEU A 242 7.98 15.14 -4.90
CA LEU A 242 7.52 15.84 -6.08
C LEU A 242 8.03 15.10 -7.32
N VAL A 243 7.20 15.05 -8.37
CA VAL A 243 7.59 14.56 -9.68
C VAL A 243 7.38 15.69 -10.69
N THR A 244 8.41 16.04 -11.42
CA THR A 244 8.35 17.01 -12.51
C THR A 244 8.91 16.38 -13.79
N LEU A 245 8.65 17.01 -14.93
CA LEU A 245 9.41 16.72 -16.13
C LEU A 245 10.86 17.16 -15.93
N GLU A 246 11.80 16.44 -16.54
CA GLU A 246 13.18 16.91 -16.59
C GLU A 246 13.23 18.17 -17.46
N PRO A 247 13.77 19.29 -16.95
CA PRO A 247 13.90 20.50 -17.75
C PRO A 247 14.83 20.22 -18.93
N SER A 248 14.35 20.45 -20.16
CA SER A 248 15.19 20.41 -21.34
C SER A 248 16.23 21.53 -21.23
N GLU A 249 17.52 21.19 -21.24
CA GLU A 249 18.60 22.17 -21.32
C GLU A 249 18.54 22.86 -22.70
N GLY A 250 17.74 23.91 -22.78
CA GLY A 250 17.38 24.51 -24.06
C GLY A 250 16.52 25.75 -23.96
N THR A 251 16.83 26.66 -23.02
CA THR A 251 16.54 28.10 -23.15
C THR A 251 17.47 28.82 -22.17
N GLN A 252 18.66 29.20 -22.64
CA GLN A 252 19.42 30.25 -21.98
C GLN A 252 18.56 31.52 -22.04
N PRO A 253 18.26 32.20 -20.93
CA PRO A 253 17.65 33.52 -21.01
C PRO A 253 18.64 34.44 -21.71
N SER A 254 18.28 34.93 -22.89
CA SER A 254 19.03 35.97 -23.59
C SER A 254 19.13 37.17 -22.66
N SER A 255 20.32 37.39 -22.08
CA SER A 255 20.64 38.61 -21.36
C SER A 255 20.62 39.76 -22.38
N SER A 256 19.55 40.53 -22.40
CA SER A 256 19.54 41.84 -23.05
C SER A 256 20.53 42.74 -22.31
N LYS A 257 21.51 43.24 -23.07
CA LYS A 257 22.35 44.39 -22.69
C LYS A 257 21.49 45.63 -22.50
#